data_AF-A0A075WEC6-F1
#
_entry.id   AF-A0A075WEC6-F1
#
_cell.length_a   1.000
_cell.length_b   1.000
_cell.length_c   1.000
_cell.angle_alpha   90.00
_cell.angle_beta   90.00
_cell.angle_gamma   90.00
#
_symmetry.space_group_name_H-M   'P 1'
#
loop_
_entity.id
_entity.type
_entity.pdbx_description
1 polymer ?
#
loop_
_entity_poly.entity_id
_entity_poly.type
_entity_poly.pdbx_seq_one_letter_code
_entity_poly.pdbx_strand_id
1 'polypeptide(L)' 'MVVADTNLVIERVKKNESIEENITEVTIVEFPPVINYKKFHGKVLIIERGDVLLSIELQRRLRIVRKPRNHFQTF' A
#
# COMPACT_ATOMS: atom_id res chain seq x y z
N MET A 1 2.72 14.48 -3.45
CA MET A 1 1.84 13.62 -2.63
C MET A 1 2.62 12.36 -2.30
N VAL A 2 2.71 11.99 -1.02
CA VAL A 2 3.41 10.76 -0.60
C VAL A 2 2.35 9.75 -0.13
N VAL A 3 2.50 8.50 -0.56
CA VAL A 3 1.64 7.38 -0.15
C VAL A 3 2.52 6.35 0.54
N ALA A 4 2.21 6.03 1.80
CA ALA A 4 2.92 5.04 2.57
C ALA A 4 2.50 3.63 2.18
N ASP A 5 3.49 2.74 2.05
CA ASP A 5 3.26 1.31 1.92
C ASP A 5 2.92 0.69 3.28
N THR A 6 2.28 -0.49 3.27
CA THR A 6 1.84 -1.19 4.47
C THR A 6 2.99 -1.48 5.42
N ASN A 7 4.18 -1.81 4.91
CA ASN A 7 5.34 -2.09 5.76
C ASN A 7 5.73 -0.87 6.63
N LEU A 8 5.74 0.33 6.06
CA LEU A 8 6.06 1.57 6.75
C LEU A 8 4.99 1.91 7.80
N VAL A 9 3.72 1.71 7.45
CA VAL A 9 2.60 1.89 8.39
C VAL A 9 2.76 0.96 9.60
N ILE A 10 3.04 -0.33 9.36
CA ILE A 10 3.27 -1.31 10.44
C ILE A 10 4.44 -0.89 11.33
N GLU A 11 5.55 -0.45 10.74
CA GLU A 11 6.72 0.00 11.52
C GLU A 11 6.41 1.20 12.40
N ARG A 12 5.70 2.21 11.87
CA ARG A 12 5.35 3.41 12.63
C ARG A 12 4.35 3.12 13.74
N VAL A 13 3.35 2.28 13.49
CA VAL A 13 2.42 1.84 14.54
C VAL A 13 3.17 1.09 15.64
N LYS A 14 4.11 0.20 15.29
CA LYS A 14 4.96 -0.50 16.27
C LYS A 14 5.83 0.44 17.11
N LYS A 15 6.36 1.50 16.49
CA LYS A 15 7.17 2.54 17.16
C LYS A 15 6.34 3.62 17.84
N ASN A 16 5.01 3.55 17.71
CA ASN A 16 4.08 4.56 18.18
C ASN A 16 4.36 5.97 17.60
N GLU A 17 4.75 6.03 16.32
CA GLU A 17 5.07 7.26 15.57
C GLU A 17 3.84 7.78 14.79
N SER A 18 3.81 9.07 14.46
CA SER A 18 2.73 9.62 13.63
C SER A 18 2.87 9.22 12.16
N ILE A 19 1.73 9.11 11.49
CA ILE A 19 1.62 8.78 10.08
C ILE A 19 0.90 9.93 9.38
N GLU A 20 1.70 10.81 8.76
CA GLU A 20 1.21 12.00 8.05
C GLU A 20 0.94 11.71 6.57
N GLU A 21 1.53 10.64 6.03
CA GLU A 21 1.37 10.21 4.65
C GLU A 21 0.00 9.59 4.41
N ASN A 22 -0.49 9.75 3.17
CA ASN A 22 -1.69 9.07 2.74
C ASN A 22 -1.45 7.55 2.66
N ILE A 23 -2.51 6.76 2.77
CA ILE A 23 -2.48 5.32 2.54
C ILE A 23 -3.51 4.95 1.49
N THR A 24 -3.44 3.74 0.94
CA THR A 24 -4.52 3.21 0.08
C THR A 24 -5.49 2.37 0.89
N GLU A 25 -6.69 2.12 0.35
CA GLU A 25 -7.60 1.13 0.94
C GLU A 25 -6.99 -0.29 0.99
N VAL A 26 -6.07 -0.63 0.08
CA VAL A 26 -5.33 -1.91 0.13
C VAL A 26 -4.49 -2.00 1.40
N THR A 27 -3.86 -0.91 1.81
CA THR A 27 -3.12 -0.84 3.08
C THR A 27 -4.02 -1.13 4.29
N ILE A 28 -5.28 -0.70 4.24
CA ILE A 28 -6.27 -1.01 5.27
C ILE A 28 -6.63 -2.49 5.28
N VAL A 29 -6.81 -3.10 4.09
CA VAL A 29 -7.08 -4.53 3.96
C VAL A 29 -5.92 -5.37 4.49
N GLU A 30 -4.68 -4.97 4.18
CA GLU A 30 -3.47 -5.68 4.62
C GLU A 30 -3.16 -5.45 6.11
N PHE A 31 -3.47 -4.27 6.65
CA PHE A 31 -3.25 -3.93 8.05
C PHE A 31 -4.43 -3.14 8.67
N PRO A 32 -5.54 -3.83 9.00
CA PRO A 32 -6.74 -3.20 9.57
C PRO A 32 -6.54 -2.31 10.81
N PRO A 33 -5.58 -2.57 11.73
CA PRO A 33 -5.38 -1.73 12.91
C PRO A 33 -5.14 -0.24 12.63
N VAL A 34 -4.66 0.12 11.42
CA VAL A 34 -4.44 1.53 11.04
C VAL A 34 -5.71 2.38 11.10
N ILE A 35 -6.89 1.79 10.88
CA ILE A 35 -8.18 2.50 10.92
C ILE A 35 -8.40 3.19 12.27
N ASN A 36 -8.03 2.50 13.36
CA ASN A 36 -8.26 2.97 14.72
C ASN A 36 -7.00 3.62 15.32
N TYR A 37 -5.95 3.82 14.52
CA TYR A 37 -4.68 4.33 15.00
C TYR A 37 -4.76 5.85 15.20
N LYS A 38 -4.75 6.30 16.46
CA LYS A 38 -4.96 7.70 16.84
C LYS A 38 -3.95 8.70 16.25
N LYS A 39 -2.77 8.23 15.82
CA LYS A 39 -1.72 9.07 15.23
C LYS A 39 -1.65 8.97 13.70
N PHE A 40 -2.70 8.42 13.08
CA PHE A 40 -2.90 8.50 11.63
C PHE A 40 -3.61 9.81 11.28
N HIS A 41 -2.97 10.62 10.45
CA HIS A 41 -3.44 11.95 10.04
C HIS A 41 -3.52 12.11 8.51
N GLY A 42 -3.04 11.12 7.76
CA GLY A 42 -3.18 11.08 6.31
C GLY A 42 -4.60 10.78 5.83
N LYS A 43 -4.79 10.80 4.51
CA LYS A 43 -6.04 10.39 3.86
C LYS A 43 -5.95 8.94 3.40
N VAL A 44 -7.11 8.28 3.38
CA VAL A 44 -7.30 6.99 2.71
C VAL A 44 -7.66 7.27 1.25
N LEU A 45 -6.81 6.80 0.34
CA LEU A 45 -7.03 6.87 -1.09
C LEU A 45 -7.79 5.63 -1.55
N ILE A 46 -8.91 5.85 -2.22
CA ILE A 46 -9.71 4.79 -2.85
C ILE A 46 -9.08 4.47 -4.20
N ILE A 47 -9.02 3.19 -4.52
CA ILE A 47 -8.46 2.69 -5.77
C ILE A 47 -9.61 2.61 -6.78
N GLU A 48 -9.44 3.28 -7.91
CA GLU A 48 -10.39 3.19 -9.01
C GLU A 48 -10.04 2.02 -9.93
N ARG A 49 -11.01 1.60 -10.74
CA ARG A 49 -10.80 0.55 -11.74
C ARG A 49 -9.64 0.88 -12.70
N GLY A 50 -9.43 2.17 -13.00
CA GLY A 50 -8.32 2.64 -13.82
C GLY A 50 -6.96 2.34 -13.20
N ASP A 51 -6.81 2.54 -11.89
CA ASP A 51 -5.58 2.28 -11.15
C ASP A 51 -5.23 0.79 -11.15
N VAL A 52 -6.24 -0.07 -10.98
CA VAL A 52 -6.07 -1.52 -11.06
C VAL A 52 -5.57 -1.93 -12.44
N LEU A 53 -6.21 -1.45 -13.51
CA LEU A 53 -5.81 -1.76 -14.88
C LEU A 53 -4.37 -1.28 -15.17
N LEU A 54 -4.03 -0.07 -14.72
CA LEU A 54 -2.69 0.47 -14.85
C LEU A 54 -1.67 -0.39 -14.09
N SER A 55 -1.98 -0.81 -12.86
CA SER A 55 -1.09 -1.67 -12.08
C SER A 55 -0.81 -3.00 -12.77
N ILE A 56 -1.84 -3.63 -13.36
CA ILE A 56 -1.70 -4.88 -14.12
C ILE A 56 -0.78 -4.67 -15.34
N GLU A 57 -0.98 -3.59 -16.08
CA GLU A 57 -0.17 -3.27 -17.25
C GLU A 57 1.30 -3.00 -16.88
N LEU A 58 1.54 -2.24 -15.81
CA LEU A 58 2.89 -2.02 -15.28
C LEU A 58 3.55 -3.34 -14.88
N GLN A 59 2.82 -4.22 -14.19
CA GLN A 59 3.33 -5.54 -13.81
C GLN A 59 3.66 -6.41 -15.03
N ARG A 60 2.85 -6.37 -16.09
CA ARG A 60 3.14 -7.07 -17.35
C ARG A 60 4.43 -6.55 -17.98
N ARG A 61 4.61 -5.24 -18.05
CA ARG A 61 5.84 -4.63 -18.61
C ARG A 61 7.08 -4.97 -17.80
N LEU A 62 7.00 -4.93 -16.47
CA LEU A 62 8.11 -5.28 -15.58
C LEU A 62 8.53 -6.76 -15.71
N ARG A 63 7.60 -7.66 -16.03
CA ARG A 63 7.92 -9.07 -16.32
C ARG A 63 8.74 -9.22 -17.60
N ILE A 64 8.48 -8.41 -18.61
CA ILE A 64 9.23 -8.41 -19.88
C ILE A 64 10.68 -7.95 -19.66
N VAL A 65 10.89 -6.94 -18.81
CA VAL A 65 12.22 -6.34 -18.54
C VAL A 65 13.06 -7.14 -17.51
N ARG A 66 12.51 -8.21 -16.91
CA ARG A 66 13.17 -9.11 -15.95
C ARG A 66 13.76 -8.41 -14.70
N LYS A 67 12.87 -7.90 -13.84
CA LYS A 67 13.05 -8.03 -12.37
C LYS A 67 11.74 -8.49 -11.73
N PRO A 68 11.43 -9.81 -11.75
CA PRO A 68 10.34 -10.31 -10.92
C PRO A 68 10.73 -10.13 -9.45
N ARG A 69 9.98 -9.30 -8.71
CA ARG A 69 9.90 -9.48 -7.25
C ARG A 69 8.99 -10.69 -7.05
N ASN A 70 9.61 -11.83 -6.73
CA ASN A 70 8.91 -13.06 -6.38
C ASN A 70 8.07 -12.83 -5.11
N HIS A 71 6.81 -12.41 -5.23
CA HIS A 71 5.85 -12.34 -4.12
C HIS A 71 4.41 -12.70 -4.55
N PHE A 72 4.25 -13.50 -5.61
CA PHE A 72 2.98 -14.16 -5.86
C PHE A 72 3.10 -15.60 -5.36
N GLN A 73 2.73 -15.82 -4.09
CA GLN A 73 2.25 -17.14 -3.68
C GLN A 73 0.92 -17.35 -4.42
N THR A 74 0.86 -18.44 -5.18
CA THR A 74 -0.37 -19.00 -5.73
C THR A 74 -1.41 -19.17 -4.62
N PHE A 75 -2.60 -18.62 -4.83
CA PHE A 75 -3.80 -18.99 -4.08
C PHE A 75 -4.14 -20.47 -4.31
#